data_AF-A0AAU4LLY6-F1
#
_entry.id   AF-A0AAU4LLY6-F1
#
_cell.length_a   1.000
_cell.length_b   1.000
_cell.length_c   1.000
_cell.angle_alpha   90.00
_cell.angle_beta   90.00
_cell.angle_gamma   90.00
#
_symmetry.space_group_name_H-M   'P 1'
#
loop_
_entity.id
_entity.type
_entity.pdbx_description
1 polymer ?
#
loop_
_entity_poly.entity_id
_entity_poly.type
_entity_poly.pdbx_seq_one_letter_code
_entity_poly.pdbx_strand_id
1 'polypeptide(L)' 'MEPEVLSYGPWNAVEGAAVHVRRGPEGLICLRTEHGDCATLAPLLEEAARGRATGELARRLGPGEAELVLRAVRSR' A
#
# COMPACT_ATOMS: atom_id res chain seq x y z
N MET A 1 -5.83 -19.50 24.85
CA MET A 1 -5.67 -18.14 24.30
C MET A 1 -5.93 -18.28 22.83
N GLU A 2 -7.15 -17.95 22.38
CA GLU A 2 -7.46 -17.91 20.95
C GLU A 2 -6.55 -16.84 20.32
N PRO A 3 -5.91 -17.08 19.17
CA PRO A 3 -5.09 -16.07 18.53
C PRO A 3 -5.99 -14.86 18.23
N GLU A 4 -5.59 -13.70 18.75
CA GLU A 4 -6.24 -12.43 18.41
C GLU A 4 -6.18 -12.32 16.88
N VAL A 5 -7.35 -12.39 16.23
CA VAL A 5 -7.41 -12.27 14.77
C VAL A 5 -6.99 -10.85 14.46
N LEU A 6 -5.73 -10.68 14.02
CA LEU A 6 -5.20 -9.44 13.48
C LEU A 6 -5.99 -9.11 12.22
N SER A 7 -7.11 -8.42 12.41
CA SER A 7 -8.05 -8.15 11.33
C SER A 7 -7.53 -6.99 10.51
N TYR A 8 -7.29 -7.26 9.22
CA TYR A 8 -7.03 -6.20 8.26
C TYR A 8 -8.31 -5.38 8.06
N GLY A 9 -8.15 -4.08 7.86
CA GLY A 9 -9.25 -3.21 7.43
C GLY A 9 -9.79 -3.60 6.04
N PRO A 10 -10.91 -2.99 5.61
CA PRO A 10 -11.48 -3.25 4.30
C PRO A 10 -10.53 -2.79 3.18
N TRP A 11 -10.66 -3.41 2.00
CA TRP A 11 -10.04 -2.91 0.78
C TRP A 11 -10.73 -1.62 0.33
N ASN A 12 -9.94 -0.59 0.02
CA ASN A 12 -10.41 0.68 -0.51
C ASN A 12 -9.73 0.92 -1.86
N ALA A 13 -10.51 1.29 -2.88
CA ALA A 13 -9.96 1.72 -4.16
C ALA A 13 -9.24 3.06 -3.99
N VAL A 14 -8.11 3.23 -4.66
CA VAL A 14 -7.36 4.49 -4.71
C VAL A 14 -7.79 5.25 -5.97
N GLU A 15 -8.45 6.39 -5.81
CA GLU A 15 -8.91 7.20 -6.94
C GLU A 15 -7.72 7.65 -7.81
N GLY A 16 -7.84 7.47 -9.12
CA GLY A 16 -6.79 7.81 -10.08
C GLY A 16 -5.64 6.79 -10.18
N ALA A 17 -5.71 5.66 -9.48
CA ALA A 17 -4.75 4.56 -9.60
C ALA A 17 -5.46 3.21 -9.79
N ALA A 18 -4.84 2.28 -10.53
CA ALA A 18 -5.35 0.91 -10.66
C ALA A 18 -4.98 0.05 -9.43
N VAL A 19 -5.13 0.60 -8.23
CA VAL A 19 -4.64 0.04 -6.97
C VAL A 19 -5.73 0.07 -5.91
N HIS A 20 -5.87 -1.03 -5.17
CA HIS A 20 -6.63 -1.06 -3.92
C HIS A 20 -5.68 -1.14 -2.73
N VAL A 21 -6.07 -0.53 -1.62
CA VAL A 21 -5.29 -0.50 -0.38
C VAL A 21 -6.12 -0.98 0.80
N ARG A 22 -5.51 -1.78 1.68
CA ARG A 22 -6.03 -2.05 3.03
C ARG A 22 -4.92 -1.88 4.05
N ARG A 23 -5.29 -1.41 5.24
CA ARG A 23 -4.35 -1.29 6.37
C ARG A 23 -4.43 -2.55 7.21
N GLY A 24 -3.27 -3.12 7.49
CA GLY A 24 -3.09 -4.19 8.46
C GLY A 24 -2.64 -3.65 9.82
N PRO A 25 -2.39 -4.57 10.77
CA PRO A 25 -1.78 -4.22 12.06
C PRO A 25 -0.41 -3.56 11.88
N GLU A 26 0.03 -2.82 12.90
CA GLU A 26 1.38 -2.25 12.99
C GLU A 26 1.79 -1.34 11.81
N GLY A 27 0.80 -0.72 11.14
CA GLY A 27 1.04 0.16 10.01
C GLY A 27 1.41 -0.57 8.71
N LEU A 28 1.17 -1.89 8.65
CA LEU A 28 1.28 -2.66 7.40
C LEU A 28 0.25 -2.16 6.39
N ILE A 29 0.67 -2.02 5.14
CA ILE A 29 -0.19 -1.58 4.05
C ILE A 29 -0.18 -2.69 2.99
N CYS A 30 -1.33 -3.33 2.77
CA CYS A 30 -1.46 -4.24 1.64
C CYS A 30 -1.97 -3.46 0.44
N LEU A 31 -1.35 -3.74 -0.70
CA LEU A 31 -1.73 -3.23 -2.01
C LEU A 31 -2.21 -4.39 -2.86
N ARG A 32 -3.24 -4.15 -3.65
CA ARG A 32 -3.64 -5.01 -4.74
C ARG A 32 -3.50 -4.21 -6.02
N THR A 33 -2.55 -4.61 -6.85
CA THR A 33 -2.27 -4.00 -8.14
C THR A 33 -2.60 -4.99 -9.26
N GLU A 34 -2.51 -4.57 -10.52
CA GLU A 34 -2.65 -5.47 -11.68
C GLU A 34 -1.59 -6.58 -11.72
N HIS A 35 -0.44 -6.36 -11.07
CA HIS A 35 0.66 -7.32 -10.95
C HIS A 35 0.51 -8.26 -9.74
N GLY A 36 -0.61 -8.16 -9.01
CA GLY A 36 -0.93 -8.99 -7.85
C GLY A 36 -0.78 -8.28 -6.52
N ASP A 37 -1.06 -9.02 -5.44
CA ASP A 37 -1.06 -8.48 -4.08
C ASP A 37 0.38 -8.34 -3.54
N CYS A 38 0.70 -7.21 -2.90
CA CYS A 38 1.93 -7.02 -2.13
C CYS A 38 1.65 -6.32 -0.80
N ALA A 39 2.61 -6.37 0.12
CA ALA A 39 2.58 -5.64 1.37
C ALA A 39 3.79 -4.71 1.48
N THR A 40 3.59 -3.56 2.09
CA THR A 40 4.60 -2.51 2.24
C THR A 40 4.36 -1.72 3.53
N LEU A 41 5.26 -0.79 3.81
CA LEU A 41 5.17 0.17 4.92
C LEU A 41 5.16 1.59 4.35
N ALA A 42 4.61 2.53 5.12
CA ALA A 42 4.54 3.94 4.71
C ALA A 42 5.90 4.51 4.26
N PRO A 43 7.04 4.26 4.95
CA PRO A 43 8.34 4.78 4.49
C PRO A 43 8.75 4.26 3.11
N LEU A 44 8.44 3.00 2.78
CA LEU A 44 8.77 2.42 1.48
C LEU A 44 7.89 3.01 0.37
N LEU A 45 6.63 3.31 0.67
CA LEU A 45 5.75 4.03 -0.24
C LEU A 45 6.24 5.46 -0.47
N GLU A 46 6.74 6.14 0.56
CA GLU A 46 7.35 7.47 0.40
C GLU A 46 8.58 7.45 -0.50
N GLU A 47 9.43 6.43 -0.37
CA GLU A 47 10.54 6.24 -1.29
C GLU A 47 10.05 5.95 -2.71
N ALA A 48 8.99 5.14 -2.87
CA ALA A 48 8.40 4.88 -4.18
C ALA A 48 7.83 6.15 -4.83
N ALA A 49 7.12 6.98 -4.05
CA ALA A 49 6.57 8.26 -4.52
C ALA A 49 7.67 9.26 -4.95
N ARG A 50 8.86 9.17 -4.34
CA ARG A 50 10.05 9.94 -4.73
C ARG A 50 10.82 9.32 -5.90
N GLY A 51 10.37 8.18 -6.44
CA GLY A 51 11.09 7.43 -7.47
C GLY A 51 12.38 6.77 -6.99
N ARG A 52 12.50 6.54 -5.68
CA ARG A 52 13.70 5.98 -5.02
C ARG A 52 13.50 4.55 -4.50
N ALA A 53 12.30 4.00 -4.59
CA ALA A 53 12.08 2.60 -4.24
C ALA A 53 12.90 1.67 -5.14
N THR A 54 13.36 0.56 -4.56
CA THR A 54 14.02 -0.52 -5.27
C THR A 54 13.29 -1.84 -5.02
N GLY A 55 13.61 -2.87 -5.81
CA GLY A 55 13.04 -4.20 -5.65
C GLY A 55 11.58 -4.29 -6.09
N GLU A 56 10.81 -5.14 -5.42
CA GLU A 56 9.49 -5.56 -5.89
C GLU A 56 8.44 -4.45 -5.87
N LEU A 57 8.49 -3.55 -4.88
CA LEU A 57 7.57 -2.42 -4.81
C LEU A 57 7.75 -1.47 -6.01
N ALA A 58 9.00 -1.20 -6.39
CA ALA A 58 9.33 -0.33 -7.52
C ALA A 58 8.89 -0.91 -8.88
N ARG A 59 8.80 -2.25 -8.99
CA ARG A 59 8.31 -2.93 -10.20
C ARG A 59 6.79 -2.90 -10.32
N ARG A 60 6.08 -2.73 -9.20
CA ARG A 60 4.62 -2.88 -9.12
C ARG A 60 3.87 -1.56 -9.00
N LEU A 61 4.56 -0.48 -8.63
CA LEU A 61 3.95 0.79 -8.31
C LEU A 61 4.82 1.92 -8.83
N GLY A 62 4.29 2.67 -9.79
CA GLY A 62 4.96 3.87 -10.30
C GLY A 62 4.97 4.98 -9.24
N PRO A 63 5.85 6.00 -9.36
CA PRO A 63 5.93 7.10 -8.39
C PRO A 63 4.59 7.84 -8.19
N GLY A 64 3.84 8.08 -9.28
CA GLY A 64 2.53 8.73 -9.20
C GLY A 64 1.49 7.90 -8.45
N GLU A 65 1.45 6.59 -8.70
CA GLU A 65 0.55 5.69 -7.98
C GLU A 65 0.93 5.57 -6.51
N ALA A 66 2.22 5.53 -6.20
CA ALA A 66 2.71 5.53 -4.83
C ALA A 66 2.30 6.80 -4.08
N GLU A 67 2.31 7.96 -4.74
CA GLU A 67 1.81 9.21 -4.15
C GLU A 67 0.29 9.15 -3.88
N LEU A 68 -0.50 8.65 -4.83
CA LEU A 68 -1.95 8.47 -4.66
C LEU A 68 -2.27 7.51 -3.50
N VAL A 69 -1.54 6.39 -3.42
CA VAL A 69 -1.66 5.43 -2.32
C VAL A 69 -1.30 6.08 -0.98
N LEU A 70 -0.21 6.84 -0.90
CA LEU A 70 0.17 7.56 0.33
C LEU A 70 -0.91 8.54 0.78
N ARG A 71 -1.51 9.28 -0.15
CA ARG A 71 -2.62 10.19 0.15
C ARG A 71 -3.81 9.42 0.71
N ALA A 72 -4.20 8.30 0.09
CA ALA A 72 -5.28 7.44 0.57
C ALA A 72 -5.01 6.82 1.96
N VAL A 73 -3.74 6.52 2.26
CA VAL A 73 -3.30 6.00 3.56
C VAL A 73 -3.15 7.09 4.62
N ARG A 74 -3.13 8.38 4.26
CA ARG A 74 -3.04 9.49 5.23
C ARG A 74 -4.36 10.23 5.44
N SER A 75 -5.32 10.12 4.52
CA SER A 75 -6.60 10.84 4.58
C SER A 75 -7.65 10.20 5.49
N ARG A 76 -7.32 9.14 6.21
CA ARG A 76 -8.15 8.49 7.24
C ARG A 76 -7.31 8.19 8.46
#